data_AF-A0A959RTM4-F1
#
_entry.id   AF-A0A959RTM4-F1
#
_cell.length_a   1.000
_cell.length_b   1.000
_cell.length_c   1.000
_cell.angle_alpha   90.00
_cell.angle_beta   90.00
_cell.angle_gamma   90.00
#
_symmetry.space_group_name_H-M   'P 1'
#
loop_
_entity.id
_entity.type
_entity.pdbx_description
1 polymer ?
#
loop_
_entity_poly.entity_id
_entity_poly.type
_entity_poly.pdbx_seq_one_letter_code
_entity_poly.pdbx_strand_id
1 'polypeptide(L)'
;QLLMAIHNNKKYKIIYPLDAGGLVTSAPCPDVKTLFHQKKRWAVGGMKSRLDGLFVIGTAYLAMLFCLLVPFFYSSTALVLLSFKFFTDYFMLLHIYKNLNLKLKIINFIAFEFYITFYFVIVGISLLFNKKVLWKGREF
;
A
#
# COMPACT_ATOMS: atom_id res chain seq x y z
N GLN A 1 -5.81 -3.62 16.88
CA GLN A 1 -5.46 -3.82 18.30
C GLN A 1 -5.51 -5.31 18.70
N LEU A 2 -6.52 -6.09 18.26
CA LEU A 2 -6.61 -7.53 18.58
C LEU A 2 -5.37 -8.35 18.20
N LEU A 3 -4.90 -8.29 16.94
CA LEU A 3 -3.71 -9.06 16.51
C LEU A 3 -2.44 -8.68 17.28
N MET A 4 -2.25 -7.39 17.59
CA MET A 4 -1.14 -6.95 18.43
C MET A 4 -1.28 -7.44 19.87
N ALA A 5 -2.48 -7.46 20.43
CA ALA A 5 -2.72 -8.04 21.75
C ALA A 5 -2.40 -9.55 21.76
N ILE A 6 -2.81 -10.29 20.73
CA ILE A 6 -2.45 -11.71 20.57
C ILE A 6 -0.92 -11.89 20.48
N HIS A 7 -0.25 -11.07 19.66
CA HIS A 7 1.21 -11.08 19.55
C HIS A 7 1.91 -10.77 20.89
N ASN A 8 1.40 -9.80 21.64
CA ASN A 8 1.98 -9.35 22.90
C ASN A 8 1.80 -10.37 24.02
N ASN A 9 0.79 -11.23 23.95
CA ASN A 9 0.60 -12.31 24.91
C ASN A 9 1.67 -13.41 24.81
N LYS A 10 2.50 -13.43 23.74
CA LYS A 10 3.60 -14.40 23.49
C LYS A 10 3.23 -15.90 23.48
N LYS A 11 1.96 -16.24 23.70
CA LYS A 11 1.44 -17.62 23.66
C LYS A 11 1.25 -18.17 22.25
N TYR A 12 1.15 -17.28 21.26
CA TYR A 12 0.79 -17.66 19.90
C TYR A 12 1.79 -17.10 18.90
N LYS A 13 2.15 -17.92 17.90
CA LYS A 13 2.90 -17.49 16.73
C LYS A 13 1.92 -17.08 15.64
N ILE A 14 2.04 -15.84 15.17
CA ILE A 14 1.26 -15.36 14.02
C ILE A 14 2.04 -15.76 12.77
N ILE A 15 1.38 -16.47 11.86
CA ILE A 15 1.89 -16.85 10.54
C ILE A 15 0.97 -16.29 9.45
N TYR A 16 1.53 -15.97 8.29
CA TYR A 16 0.81 -15.46 7.13
C TYR A 16 1.02 -16.42 5.96
N PRO A 17 0.30 -17.56 5.93
CA PRO A 17 0.47 -18.53 4.86
C PRO A 17 -0.02 -17.97 3.53
N LEU A 18 0.76 -18.18 2.48
CA LEU A 18 0.37 -17.87 1.11
C LEU A 18 -0.31 -19.11 0.51
N ASP A 19 -1.60 -19.28 0.81
CA ASP A 19 -2.40 -20.45 0.43
C ASP A 19 -3.46 -20.08 -0.62
N ALA A 20 -3.48 -20.82 -1.73
CA ALA A 20 -4.47 -20.66 -2.79
C ALA A 20 -5.89 -21.04 -2.32
N GLY A 21 -6.02 -22.02 -1.41
CA GLY A 21 -7.32 -22.42 -0.84
C GLY A 21 -7.93 -21.38 0.10
N GLY A 22 -7.09 -20.52 0.69
CA GLY A 22 -7.49 -19.41 1.55
C GLY A 22 -7.76 -18.09 0.81
N LEU A 23 -7.76 -18.09 -0.53
CA LEU A 23 -7.96 -16.87 -1.31
C LEU A 23 -9.39 -16.34 -1.12
N VAL A 24 -9.50 -15.08 -0.68
CA VAL A 24 -10.78 -14.38 -0.54
C VAL A 24 -10.82 -13.14 -1.44
N THR A 25 -11.96 -12.92 -2.08
CA THR A 25 -12.20 -11.74 -2.93
C THR A 25 -13.24 -10.84 -2.27
N SER A 26 -12.93 -9.55 -2.14
CA SER A 26 -13.90 -8.56 -1.65
C SER A 26 -14.52 -7.78 -2.81
N ALA A 27 -15.73 -7.25 -2.59
CA ALA A 27 -16.32 -6.28 -3.50
C ALA A 27 -15.46 -5.00 -3.56
N PRO A 28 -15.32 -4.37 -4.74
CA PRO A 28 -14.65 -3.09 -4.87
C PRO A 28 -15.43 -1.98 -4.14
N CYS A 29 -14.77 -0.87 -3.82
CA CYS A 29 -15.49 0.32 -3.38
C CYS A 29 -16.42 0.82 -4.50
N PRO A 30 -17.59 1.37 -4.15
CA PRO A 30 -18.56 1.84 -5.15
C PRO A 30 -18.04 3.01 -5.99
N ASP A 31 -17.13 3.82 -5.45
CA ASP A 31 -16.60 5.01 -6.10
C ASP A 31 -15.24 5.43 -5.52
N VAL A 32 -14.57 6.34 -6.22
CA VAL A 32 -13.22 6.85 -5.87
C VAL A 32 -13.21 7.65 -4.57
N LYS A 33 -14.30 8.38 -4.24
CA LYS A 33 -14.40 9.14 -2.99
C LYS A 33 -14.50 8.19 -1.80
N THR A 34 -15.30 7.13 -1.90
CA THR A 34 -15.39 6.08 -0.88
C THR A 34 -14.05 5.38 -0.70
N LEU A 35 -13.35 5.08 -1.81
CA LEU A 35 -12.01 4.49 -1.78
C LEU A 35 -11.02 5.43 -1.06
N PHE A 36 -10.98 6.72 -1.41
CA PHE A 36 -10.12 7.70 -0.78
C PHE A 36 -10.35 7.79 0.73
N HIS A 37 -11.60 7.84 1.19
CA HIS A 37 -11.90 7.88 2.63
C HIS A 37 -11.52 6.60 3.37
N GLN A 38 -11.72 5.42 2.75
CA GLN A 38 -11.29 4.14 3.33
C GLN A 38 -9.78 4.11 3.54
N LYS A 39 -9.06 4.55 2.52
CA LYS A 39 -7.61 4.59 2.49
C LYS A 39 -7.00 5.64 3.44
N LYS A 40 -7.58 6.85 3.48
CA LYS A 40 -7.23 7.88 4.47
C LYS A 40 -7.39 7.35 5.89
N ARG A 41 -8.46 6.59 6.17
CA ARG A 41 -8.66 5.94 7.47
C ARG A 41 -7.54 4.96 7.81
N TRP A 42 -7.11 4.15 6.86
CA TRP A 42 -5.99 3.23 7.07
C TRP A 42 -4.71 3.99 7.38
N ALA A 43 -4.44 5.07 6.66
CA ALA A 43 -3.26 5.90 6.90
C ALA A 43 -3.31 6.58 8.28
N VAL A 44 -4.45 7.18 8.66
CA VAL A 44 -4.64 7.77 10.00
C VAL A 44 -4.52 6.74 11.11
N GLY A 45 -5.12 5.56 10.95
CA GLY A 45 -4.97 4.45 11.90
C GLY A 45 -3.52 3.95 11.98
N GLY A 46 -2.84 3.92 10.84
CA GLY A 46 -1.44 3.53 10.70
C GLY A 46 -0.47 4.47 11.40
N MET A 47 -0.82 5.75 11.61
CA MET A 47 0.01 6.68 12.39
C MET A 47 0.20 6.25 13.85
N LYS A 48 -0.64 5.35 14.37
CA LYS A 48 -0.52 4.78 15.72
C LYS A 48 0.30 3.47 15.74
N SER A 49 0.94 3.12 14.64
CA SER A 49 1.80 1.93 14.54
C SER A 49 3.10 2.13 15.32
N ARG A 50 3.79 1.01 15.59
CA ARG A 50 5.15 1.03 16.11
C ARG A 50 6.12 1.66 15.09
N LEU A 51 7.31 2.06 15.56
CA LEU A 51 8.31 2.77 14.75
C LEU A 51 8.73 2.00 13.49
N ASP A 52 8.84 0.68 13.57
CA ASP A 52 9.10 -0.21 12.44
C ASP A 52 8.00 -0.11 11.36
N GLY A 53 6.72 -0.15 11.77
CA GLY A 53 5.60 0.04 10.85
C GLY A 53 5.57 1.44 10.23
N LEU A 54 5.90 2.47 11.01
CA LEU A 54 6.00 3.84 10.51
C LEU A 54 7.16 4.00 9.51
N PHE A 55 8.29 3.34 9.75
CA PHE A 55 9.44 3.36 8.84
C PHE A 55 9.09 2.72 7.49
N VAL A 56 8.41 1.58 7.49
CA VAL A 56 7.95 0.92 6.26
C VAL A 56 6.99 1.83 5.46
N ILE A 57 6.01 2.44 6.12
CA ILE A 57 5.04 3.33 5.45
C ILE A 57 5.72 4.61 4.96
N GLY A 58 6.61 5.20 5.77
CA GLY A 58 7.32 6.43 5.43
C GLY A 58 8.25 6.26 4.24
N THR A 59 9.02 5.17 4.21
CA THR A 59 9.90 4.84 3.06
C THR A 59 9.10 4.54 1.80
N ALA A 60 7.96 3.83 1.91
CA ALA A 60 7.06 3.63 0.78
C ALA A 60 6.49 4.96 0.25
N TYR A 61 6.06 5.88 1.12
CA TYR A 61 5.59 7.20 0.71
C TYR A 61 6.68 8.00 -0.03
N LEU A 62 7.91 8.04 0.51
CA LEU A 62 9.03 8.72 -0.13
C LEU A 62 9.38 8.11 -1.49
N ALA A 63 9.37 6.77 -1.61
CA ALA A 63 9.61 6.11 -2.87
C ALA A 63 8.57 6.50 -3.94
N MET A 64 7.27 6.53 -3.57
CA MET A 64 6.21 6.96 -4.49
C MET A 64 6.33 8.45 -4.86
N LEU A 65 6.67 9.31 -3.90
CA LEU A 65 6.92 10.72 -4.15
C LEU A 65 8.08 10.90 -5.13
N PHE A 66 9.20 10.21 -4.91
CA PHE A 66 10.36 10.29 -5.80
C PHE A 66 10.07 9.74 -7.20
N CYS A 67 9.23 8.71 -7.35
CA CYS A 67 8.79 8.24 -8.66
C CYS A 67 8.10 9.37 -9.46
N LEU A 68 7.25 10.18 -8.81
CA LEU A 68 6.61 11.33 -9.47
C LEU A 68 7.57 12.48 -9.78
N LEU A 69 8.68 12.57 -9.05
CA LEU A 69 9.66 13.63 -9.22
C LEU A 69 10.71 13.33 -10.30
N VAL A 70 10.87 12.06 -10.73
CA VAL A 70 11.83 11.66 -11.77
C VAL A 70 11.74 12.51 -13.05
N PRO A 71 10.55 12.84 -13.61
CA PRO A 71 10.46 13.67 -14.81
C PRO A 71 10.98 15.10 -14.63
N PHE A 72 10.95 15.63 -13.40
CA PHE A 72 11.38 17.00 -13.09
C PHE A 72 12.86 17.07 -12.68
N PHE A 73 13.37 16.01 -12.05
CA PHE A 73 14.74 15.91 -11.55
C PHE A 73 15.45 14.73 -12.22
N TYR A 74 15.38 14.70 -13.56
CA TYR A 74 15.90 13.59 -14.33
C TYR A 74 17.41 13.41 -14.15
N SER A 75 17.81 12.14 -13.97
CA SER A 75 19.18 11.68 -14.11
C SER A 75 19.17 10.22 -14.56
N SER A 76 20.25 9.77 -15.21
CA SER A 76 20.39 8.35 -15.59
C SER A 76 20.26 7.44 -14.37
N THR A 77 20.81 7.85 -13.23
CA THR A 77 20.70 7.14 -11.95
C THR A 77 19.24 7.04 -11.50
N ALA A 78 18.47 8.14 -11.56
CA ALA A 78 17.05 8.14 -11.18
C ALA A 78 16.22 7.20 -12.08
N LEU A 79 16.50 7.17 -13.39
CA LEU A 79 15.83 6.26 -14.32
C LEU A 79 16.17 4.79 -14.04
N VAL A 80 17.42 4.49 -13.73
CA VAL A 80 17.85 3.13 -13.33
C VAL A 80 17.14 2.70 -12.04
N LEU A 81 17.07 3.57 -11.03
CA LEU A 81 16.38 3.28 -9.78
C LEU A 81 14.87 3.08 -9.98
N LEU A 82 14.22 3.92 -10.80
CA LEU A 82 12.81 3.77 -11.14
C LEU A 82 12.55 2.43 -11.85
N SER A 83 13.41 2.07 -12.80
CA SER A 83 13.33 0.79 -13.52
C SER A 83 13.53 -0.39 -12.56
N PHE A 84 14.55 -0.32 -11.70
CA PHE A 84 14.83 -1.34 -10.70
C PHE A 84 13.65 -1.56 -9.75
N LYS A 85 13.04 -0.47 -9.26
CA LYS A 85 11.82 -0.51 -8.45
C LYS A 85 10.69 -1.21 -9.20
N PHE A 86 10.40 -0.79 -10.43
CA PHE A 86 9.34 -1.35 -11.26
C PHE A 86 9.52 -2.86 -11.48
N PHE A 87 10.74 -3.32 -11.79
CA PHE A 87 11.02 -4.74 -11.95
C PHE A 87 10.91 -5.51 -10.63
N THR A 88 11.38 -4.94 -9.52
CA THR A 88 11.27 -5.57 -8.20
C THR A 88 9.80 -5.82 -7.84
N ASP A 89 8.94 -4.81 -8.01
CA ASP A 89 7.51 -4.95 -7.76
C ASP A 89 6.86 -5.99 -8.67
N TYR A 90 7.23 -5.99 -9.96
CA TYR A 90 6.74 -7.00 -10.91
C TYR A 90 7.13 -8.42 -10.50
N PHE A 91 8.40 -8.68 -10.17
CA PHE A 91 8.88 -10.02 -9.82
C PHE A 91 8.33 -10.50 -8.47
N MET A 92 8.20 -9.60 -7.49
CA MET A 92 7.54 -9.92 -6.22
C MET A 92 6.07 -10.29 -6.45
N LEU A 93 5.35 -9.52 -7.25
CA LEU A 93 3.95 -9.80 -7.57
C LEU A 93 3.79 -11.09 -8.36
N LEU A 94 4.68 -11.35 -9.32
CA LEU A 94 4.70 -12.57 -10.11
C LEU A 94 4.86 -13.81 -9.24
N HIS A 95 5.74 -13.76 -8.24
CA HIS A 95 5.90 -14.84 -7.26
C HIS A 95 4.59 -15.11 -6.49
N ILE A 96 3.93 -14.06 -6.01
CA ILE A 96 2.64 -14.16 -5.31
C ILE A 96 1.56 -14.78 -6.21
N TYR A 97 1.43 -14.31 -7.46
CA TYR A 97 0.43 -14.80 -8.40
C TYR A 97 0.64 -16.28 -8.74
N LYS A 98 1.88 -16.72 -8.93
CA LYS A 98 2.20 -18.13 -9.18
C LYS A 98 1.78 -19.01 -7.99
N ASN A 99 2.11 -18.62 -6.77
CA ASN A 99 1.76 -19.41 -5.58
C ASN A 99 0.24 -19.46 -5.32
N LEU A 100 -0.50 -18.42 -5.72
CA LEU A 100 -1.96 -18.36 -5.60
C LEU A 100 -2.70 -18.94 -6.81
N ASN A 101 -1.99 -19.49 -7.81
CA ASN A 101 -2.56 -19.98 -9.07
C ASN A 101 -3.39 -18.93 -9.83
N LEU A 102 -2.97 -17.66 -9.76
CA LEU A 102 -3.61 -16.54 -10.44
C LEU A 102 -2.89 -16.17 -11.74
N LYS A 103 -3.65 -15.63 -12.71
CA LYS A 103 -3.08 -15.11 -13.96
C LYS A 103 -2.80 -13.62 -13.84
N LEU A 104 -1.52 -13.25 -13.93
CA LEU A 104 -1.11 -11.84 -13.92
C LEU A 104 -1.36 -11.22 -15.31
N LYS A 105 -2.15 -10.14 -15.34
CA LYS A 105 -2.29 -9.31 -16.54
C LYS A 105 -1.36 -8.11 -16.42
N ILE A 106 -0.43 -7.96 -17.37
CA ILE A 106 0.58 -6.88 -17.33
C ILE A 106 -0.08 -5.49 -17.30
N ILE A 107 -1.19 -5.31 -18.02
CA ILE A 107 -1.93 -4.04 -18.03
C ILE A 107 -2.48 -3.68 -16.64
N ASN A 108 -2.92 -4.68 -15.86
CA ASN A 108 -3.40 -4.46 -14.50
C ASN A 108 -2.23 -4.06 -13.58
N PHE A 109 -1.05 -4.66 -13.78
CA PHE A 109 0.15 -4.28 -13.05
C PHE A 109 0.56 -2.83 -13.35
N ILE A 110 0.67 -2.47 -14.62
CA ILE A 110 1.02 -1.09 -15.02
C ILE A 110 -0.01 -0.08 -14.50
N ALA A 111 -1.31 -0.37 -14.65
CA ALA A 111 -2.37 0.49 -14.12
C ALA A 111 -2.30 0.61 -12.59
N PHE A 112 -1.97 -0.48 -11.90
CA PHE A 112 -1.79 -0.49 -10.45
C PHE A 112 -0.58 0.34 -10.01
N GLU A 113 0.54 0.28 -10.73
CA GLU A 113 1.73 1.09 -10.47
C GLU A 113 1.41 2.59 -10.53
N PHE A 114 0.73 3.05 -11.59
CA PHE A 114 0.27 4.43 -11.65
C PHE A 114 -0.70 4.75 -10.51
N TYR A 115 -1.71 3.91 -10.30
CA TYR A 115 -2.70 4.11 -9.25
C TYR A 115 -2.04 4.25 -7.87
N ILE A 116 -1.17 3.32 -7.48
CA ILE A 116 -0.58 3.25 -6.14
C ILE A 116 0.35 4.45 -5.90
N THR A 117 1.11 4.87 -6.91
CA THR A 117 2.01 6.04 -6.82
C THR A 117 1.23 7.32 -6.53
N PHE A 118 0.23 7.66 -7.34
CA PHE A 118 -0.59 8.86 -7.11
C PHE A 118 -1.36 8.76 -5.80
N TYR A 119 -1.95 7.60 -5.53
CA TYR A 119 -2.75 7.36 -4.34
C TYR A 119 -1.95 7.59 -3.04
N PHE A 120 -0.74 7.03 -2.92
CA PHE A 120 0.10 7.19 -1.73
C PHE A 120 0.47 8.65 -1.50
N VAL A 121 0.83 9.36 -2.56
CA VAL A 121 1.23 10.78 -2.49
C VAL A 121 0.03 11.65 -2.09
N ILE A 122 -1.12 11.48 -2.76
CA ILE A 122 -2.34 12.24 -2.46
C ILE A 122 -2.80 12.01 -1.01
N VAL A 123 -2.83 10.76 -0.54
CA VAL A 123 -3.21 10.48 0.85
C VAL A 123 -2.20 11.06 1.83
N GLY A 124 -0.89 10.87 1.61
CA GLY A 124 0.12 11.41 2.51
C GLY A 124 0.07 12.93 2.63
N ILE A 125 -0.08 13.64 1.50
CA ILE A 125 -0.29 15.09 1.48
C ILE A 125 -1.59 15.46 2.24
N SER A 126 -2.68 14.72 2.03
CA SER A 126 -3.95 15.01 2.71
C SER A 126 -3.85 14.96 4.25
N LEU A 127 -2.94 14.13 4.78
CA LEU A 127 -2.71 14.01 6.23
C LEU A 127 -1.96 15.20 6.82
N LEU A 128 -1.23 15.96 6.00
CA LEU A 128 -0.59 17.21 6.43
C LEU A 128 -1.63 18.29 6.75
N PHE A 129 -2.73 18.32 5.97
CA PHE A 129 -3.78 19.31 6.12
C PHE A 129 -4.89 18.89 7.09
N ASN A 130 -5.33 17.64 7.01
CA ASN A 130 -6.47 17.18 7.79
C ASN A 130 -6.38 15.68 8.10
N LYS A 131 -6.33 15.35 9.38
CA LYS A 131 -6.30 13.96 9.88
C LYS A 131 -7.68 13.38 10.20
N LYS A 132 -8.75 14.17 10.04
CA LYS A 132 -10.12 13.71 10.30
C LYS A 132 -10.54 12.61 9.34
N VAL A 133 -11.30 11.66 9.88
CA VAL A 133 -11.76 10.46 9.18
C VAL A 133 -13.27 10.43 9.15
N LEU A 134 -13.82 10.25 7.95
CA LEU A 134 -15.23 9.90 7.78
C LEU A 134 -15.41 8.37 7.94
N TRP A 135 -16.26 7.97 8.87
CA TRP A 135 -16.59 6.57 9.12
C TRP A 135 -18.07 6.40 9.45
N LYS A 136 -18.78 5.66 8.60
CA LYS A 136 -20.21 5.35 8.75
C LYS A 136 -21.06 6.61 9.00
N GLY A 137 -20.84 7.64 8.18
CA GLY A 137 -21.55 8.92 8.27
C GLY A 137 -21.12 9.85 9.41
N ARG A 138 -20.10 9.48 10.21
CA ARG A 138 -19.57 10.30 11.30
C ARG A 138 -18.15 10.76 11.02
N GLU A 139 -17.79 11.94 11.50
CA GLU A 139 -16.43 12.48 11.44
C GLU A 139 -15.73 12.27 12.79
N PHE A 140 -14.48 11.80 12.76
CA PHE A 140 -13.61 11.56 13.92
C PHE A 140 -12.25 12.21 13.72
#